data_AF-A0A4Q1SQH4-F1
#
_entry.id   AF-A0A4Q1SQH4-F1
#
_cell.length_a   1.000
_cell.length_b   1.000
_cell.length_c   1.000
_cell.angle_alpha   90.00
_cell.angle_beta   90.00
_cell.angle_gamma   90.00
#
_symmetry.space_group_name_H-M   'P 1'
#
loop_
_entity.id
_entity.type
_entity.pdbx_description
1 polymer ?
#
loop_
_entity_poly.entity_id
_entity_poly.type
_entity_poly.pdbx_seq_one_letter_code
_entity_poly.pdbx_strand_id
1 'polypeptide(L)'
;MGTTKWKYPAFIQRENDGDFGVYFPTLFCDSGWDFPLSRGRTRDKAIKKAKEDLAYTIAGIIYDNDVVPEPVKIPDDQLGEDMEVIEIETCYEDYKKEIEEHLRGRHWHIDYWDEEHGSISTIGFRNELGTWDIYFSGHMSDEEARILDQHGKRTDSPDEWILFTVQSRSEGEEKVYYFIENVLLSVRRRCNAK
;
A
#
# COMPACT_ATOMS: atom_id res chain seq x y z
N MET A 1 -18.48 -8.36 19.28
CA MET A 1 -17.56 -9.05 18.35
C MET A 1 -16.29 -9.34 19.14
N GLY A 2 -15.75 -10.55 19.06
CA GLY A 2 -14.56 -10.92 19.85
C GLY A 2 -13.36 -10.04 19.48
N THR A 3 -12.42 -9.88 20.40
CA THR A 3 -11.13 -9.25 20.14
C THR A 3 -10.32 -10.14 19.21
N THR A 4 -10.42 -9.90 17.90
CA THR A 4 -9.59 -10.61 16.91
C THR A 4 -8.13 -10.28 17.19
N LYS A 5 -7.36 -11.32 17.46
CA LYS A 5 -5.91 -11.24 17.62
C LYS A 5 -5.25 -11.78 16.38
N TRP A 6 -4.21 -11.10 15.94
CA TRP A 6 -3.37 -11.55 14.85
C TRP A 6 -1.98 -11.87 15.36
N LYS A 7 -1.37 -12.88 14.76
CA LYS A 7 -0.11 -13.42 15.23
C LYS A 7 0.74 -13.80 14.04
N TYR A 8 1.81 -13.05 13.82
CA TYR A 8 2.69 -13.25 12.67
C TYR A 8 4.10 -13.61 13.13
N PRO A 9 4.75 -14.58 12.45
CA PRO A 9 6.16 -14.82 12.66
C PRO A 9 6.96 -13.65 12.10
N ALA A 10 7.99 -13.28 12.84
CA ALA A 10 8.95 -12.24 12.50
C ALA A 10 10.34 -12.74 12.87
N PHE A 11 11.38 -12.07 12.39
CA PHE A 11 12.69 -12.18 13.01
C PHE A 11 13.11 -10.83 13.57
N ILE A 12 13.89 -10.87 14.65
CA ILE A 12 14.55 -9.72 15.23
C ILE A 12 16.06 -9.88 15.10
N GLN A 13 16.73 -8.81 14.71
CA GLN A 13 18.18 -8.77 14.62
C GLN A 13 18.70 -7.41 15.04
N ARG A 14 19.98 -7.36 15.42
CA ARG A 14 20.67 -6.11 15.72
C ARG A 14 21.23 -5.53 14.42
N GLU A 15 20.92 -4.27 14.15
CA GLU A 15 21.36 -3.55 12.96
C GLU A 15 22.75 -2.93 13.16
N ASN A 16 23.36 -2.46 12.06
CA ASN A 16 24.71 -1.90 12.05
C ASN A 16 24.87 -0.64 12.93
N ASP A 17 23.79 0.11 13.16
CA ASP A 17 23.76 1.27 14.04
C ASP A 17 23.58 0.91 15.53
N GLY A 18 23.41 -0.39 15.81
CA GLY A 18 23.27 -0.95 17.15
C GLY A 18 21.83 -1.05 17.65
N ASP A 19 20.84 -0.54 16.93
CA ASP A 19 19.41 -0.69 17.22
C ASP A 19 18.92 -2.10 16.85
N PHE A 20 17.73 -2.48 17.32
CA PHE A 20 17.07 -3.74 16.97
C PHE A 20 15.97 -3.47 15.96
N GLY A 21 15.96 -4.21 14.84
CA GLY A 21 14.91 -4.20 13.84
C GLY A 21 14.05 -5.46 13.92
N VAL A 22 12.72 -5.32 13.74
CA VAL A 22 11.78 -6.45 13.64
C VAL A 22 11.22 -6.53 12.23
N TYR A 23 11.40 -7.69 11.60
CA TYR A 23 11.18 -7.94 10.18
C TYR A 23 10.07 -8.98 9.99
N PHE A 24 9.18 -8.75 9.01
CA PHE A 24 8.05 -9.64 8.70
C PHE A 24 8.13 -10.12 7.24
N PRO A 25 9.09 -11.00 6.91
CA PRO A 25 9.37 -11.38 5.53
C PRO A 25 8.22 -12.11 4.84
N THR A 26 7.40 -12.83 5.60
CA THR A 26 6.27 -13.60 5.05
C THR A 26 4.96 -12.81 5.01
N LEU A 27 4.90 -11.65 5.69
CA LEU A 27 3.80 -10.70 5.56
C LEU A 27 4.06 -9.72 4.40
N PHE A 28 5.32 -9.36 4.17
CA PHE A 28 5.75 -8.47 3.09
C PHE A 28 6.77 -9.18 2.19
N CYS A 29 6.30 -10.01 1.26
CA CYS A 29 7.15 -10.88 0.46
C CYS A 29 8.24 -10.14 -0.34
N ASP A 30 7.97 -8.91 -0.79
CA ASP A 30 8.88 -8.17 -1.67
C ASP A 30 9.99 -7.42 -0.93
N SER A 31 9.76 -7.05 0.34
CA SER A 31 10.63 -6.10 1.05
C SER A 31 10.84 -6.40 2.53
N GLY A 32 10.09 -7.37 3.09
CA GLY A 32 10.11 -7.68 4.51
C GLY A 32 11.39 -8.37 4.99
N TRP A 33 12.25 -8.82 4.07
CA TRP A 33 13.61 -9.28 4.36
C TRP A 33 14.60 -8.12 4.51
N ASP A 34 14.42 -7.07 3.72
CA ASP A 34 15.39 -5.96 3.61
C ASP A 34 15.08 -4.83 4.57
N PHE A 35 13.80 -4.63 4.91
CA PHE A 35 13.35 -3.50 5.72
C PHE A 35 12.56 -3.97 6.94
N PRO A 36 12.95 -3.54 8.16
CA PRO A 36 12.18 -3.84 9.35
C PRO A 36 10.87 -3.05 9.32
N LEU A 37 9.79 -3.66 9.80
CA LEU A 37 8.54 -2.95 10.06
C LEU A 37 8.72 -1.94 11.19
N SER A 38 9.54 -2.26 12.19
CA SER A 38 9.77 -1.41 13.36
C SER A 38 11.19 -1.52 13.89
N ARG A 39 11.64 -0.47 14.59
CA ARG A 39 12.97 -0.38 15.21
C ARG A 39 12.89 0.03 16.67
N GLY A 40 13.92 -0.32 17.45
CA GLY A 40 14.09 0.19 18.80
C GLY A 40 15.49 -0.01 19.37
N ARG A 41 15.94 0.95 20.19
CA ARG A 41 17.24 0.91 20.88
C ARG A 41 17.45 -0.29 21.80
N THR A 42 16.37 -0.98 22.17
CA THR A 42 16.43 -2.23 22.93
C THR A 42 15.47 -3.22 22.30
N ARG A 43 15.77 -4.52 22.46
CA ARG A 43 14.92 -5.63 22.00
C ARG A 43 13.45 -5.44 22.41
N ASP A 44 13.19 -5.15 23.67
CA ASP A 44 11.83 -4.95 24.19
C ASP A 44 11.11 -3.75 23.56
N LYS A 45 11.84 -2.67 23.28
CA LYS A 45 11.27 -1.49 22.61
C LYS A 45 10.93 -1.79 21.15
N ALA A 46 11.80 -2.51 20.46
CA ALA A 46 11.55 -2.94 19.08
C ALA A 46 10.32 -3.86 19.01
N ILE A 47 10.22 -4.86 19.89
CA ILE A 47 9.05 -5.75 19.96
C ILE A 47 7.77 -5.00 20.30
N LYS A 48 7.81 -4.07 21.26
CA LYS A 48 6.62 -3.27 21.61
C LYS A 48 6.16 -2.43 20.41
N LYS A 49 7.08 -1.81 19.68
CA LYS A 49 6.76 -1.01 18.50
C LYS A 49 6.29 -1.90 17.34
N ALA A 50 6.84 -3.09 17.18
CA ALA A 50 6.38 -4.07 16.19
C ALA A 50 4.92 -4.46 16.37
N LYS A 51 4.44 -4.62 17.61
CA LYS A 51 3.03 -4.93 17.88
C LYS A 51 2.10 -3.81 17.43
N GLU A 52 2.49 -2.57 17.72
CA GLU A 52 1.76 -1.37 17.29
C GLU A 52 1.77 -1.26 15.76
N ASP A 53 2.94 -1.29 15.13
CA ASP A 53 3.05 -1.14 13.68
C ASP A 53 2.34 -2.27 12.92
N LEU A 54 2.38 -3.51 13.44
CA LEU A 54 1.62 -4.62 12.88
C LEU A 54 0.10 -4.39 12.98
N ALA A 55 -0.40 -3.80 14.09
CA ALA A 55 -1.81 -3.46 14.21
C ALA A 55 -2.22 -2.42 13.16
N TYR A 56 -1.38 -1.42 12.93
CA TYR A 56 -1.59 -0.39 11.91
C TYR A 56 -1.58 -0.98 10.50
N THR A 57 -0.63 -1.86 10.20
CA THR A 57 -0.57 -2.58 8.92
C THR A 57 -1.86 -3.35 8.67
N ILE A 58 -2.28 -4.19 9.62
CA ILE A 58 -3.48 -5.03 9.47
C ILE A 58 -4.73 -4.18 9.35
N ALA A 59 -4.84 -3.12 10.17
CA ALA A 59 -5.95 -2.18 10.08
C ALA A 59 -5.97 -1.47 8.73
N GLY A 60 -4.81 -1.11 8.16
CA GLY A 60 -4.68 -0.56 6.82
C GLY A 60 -5.19 -1.53 5.76
N ILE A 61 -4.79 -2.81 5.80
CA ILE A 61 -5.24 -3.84 4.85
C ILE A 61 -6.77 -4.01 4.92
N ILE A 62 -7.33 -4.10 6.13
CA ILE A 62 -8.78 -4.21 6.33
C ILE A 62 -9.49 -2.94 5.86
N TYR A 63 -8.93 -1.77 6.16
CA TYR A 63 -9.45 -0.48 5.71
C TYR A 63 -9.47 -0.40 4.18
N ASP A 64 -8.44 -0.96 3.54
CA ASP A 64 -8.30 -1.01 2.10
C ASP A 64 -9.19 -2.10 1.43
N ASN A 65 -10.01 -2.81 2.23
CA ASN A 65 -10.84 -3.98 1.86
C ASN A 65 -10.06 -5.13 1.23
N ASP A 66 -8.74 -5.20 1.45
CA ASP A 66 -7.92 -6.30 1.00
C ASP A 66 -7.97 -7.45 2.02
N VAL A 67 -7.58 -8.64 1.56
CA VAL A 67 -7.53 -9.83 2.40
C VAL A 67 -6.30 -9.74 3.30
N VAL A 68 -6.52 -9.83 4.62
CA VAL A 68 -5.43 -9.94 5.60
C VAL A 68 -4.66 -11.24 5.31
N PRO A 69 -3.35 -11.18 4.99
CA PRO A 69 -2.57 -12.36 4.64
C PRO A 69 -2.55 -13.37 5.78
N GLU A 70 -2.66 -14.67 5.49
CA GLU A 70 -2.51 -15.69 6.53
C GLU A 70 -1.05 -15.73 7.04
N PRO A 71 -0.82 -15.99 8.34
CA PRO A 71 0.54 -16.15 8.87
C PRO A 71 1.27 -17.35 8.24
N VAL A 72 2.39 -17.11 7.58
CA VAL A 72 3.24 -18.15 6.99
C VAL A 72 4.57 -18.21 7.72
N LYS A 73 5.05 -19.43 8.01
CA LYS A 73 6.34 -19.65 8.68
C LYS A 73 7.50 -19.10 7.85
N ILE A 74 8.49 -18.53 8.55
CA ILE A 74 9.74 -18.12 7.93
C ILE A 74 10.55 -19.38 7.59
N PRO A 75 11.06 -19.51 6.35
CA PRO A 75 11.90 -20.65 5.97
C PRO A 75 13.21 -20.65 6.76
N ASP A 76 13.51 -21.77 7.43
CA ASP A 76 14.70 -21.91 8.28
C ASP A 76 16.02 -21.75 7.49
N ASP A 77 16.02 -22.11 6.20
CA ASP A 77 17.16 -22.03 5.30
C ASP A 77 17.52 -20.59 4.86
N GLN A 78 16.68 -19.62 5.19
CA GLN A 78 16.89 -18.20 4.89
C GLN A 78 17.31 -17.38 6.12
N LEU A 79 17.39 -18.00 7.30
CA LEU A 79 17.77 -17.32 8.54
C LEU A 79 19.29 -17.28 8.72
N GLY A 80 19.82 -16.08 9.01
CA GLY A 80 21.21 -15.89 9.42
C GLY A 80 21.46 -16.21 10.90
N GLU A 81 22.73 -16.35 11.28
CA GLU A 81 23.12 -16.70 12.66
C GLU A 81 22.67 -15.67 13.72
N ASP A 82 22.59 -14.40 13.35
CA ASP A 82 22.20 -13.29 14.24
C ASP A 82 20.68 -12.98 14.21
N MET A 83 19.89 -13.79 13.51
CA MET A 83 18.43 -13.63 13.39
C MET A 83 17.72 -14.53 14.40
N GLU A 84 16.96 -13.90 15.31
CA GLU A 84 16.10 -14.62 16.25
C GLU A 84 14.66 -14.62 15.73
N VAL A 85 14.10 -15.79 15.43
CA VAL A 85 12.67 -15.90 15.09
C VAL A 85 11.83 -15.66 16.33
N ILE A 86 10.89 -14.74 16.22
CA ILE A 86 9.93 -14.37 17.26
C ILE A 86 8.52 -14.35 16.68
N GLU A 87 7.54 -14.27 17.57
CA GLU A 87 6.14 -14.22 17.18
C GLU A 87 5.51 -12.95 17.74
N ILE A 88 4.95 -12.13 16.86
CA ILE A 88 4.35 -10.85 17.23
C ILE A 88 2.84 -11.02 17.21
N GLU A 89 2.25 -11.00 18.41
CA GLU A 89 0.80 -10.95 18.61
C GLU A 89 0.35 -9.50 18.78
N THR A 90 -0.71 -9.11 18.05
CA THR A 90 -1.35 -7.80 18.16
C THR A 90 -2.88 -7.89 18.08
N CYS A 91 -3.55 -6.80 18.46
CA CYS A 91 -5.00 -6.65 18.47
C CYS A 91 -5.36 -5.21 18.10
N TYR A 92 -6.40 -5.03 17.29
CA TYR A 92 -6.87 -3.71 16.87
C TYR A 92 -7.31 -2.86 18.07
N GLU A 93 -8.03 -3.47 19.02
CA GLU A 93 -8.59 -2.77 20.18
C GLU A 93 -7.52 -2.18 21.10
N ASP A 94 -6.30 -2.73 21.10
CA ASP A 94 -5.19 -2.21 21.93
C ASP A 94 -4.67 -0.85 21.42
N TYR A 95 -4.93 -0.51 20.15
CA TYR A 95 -4.42 0.68 19.45
C TYR A 95 -5.52 1.44 18.70
N LYS A 96 -6.78 1.18 19.03
CA LYS A 96 -7.94 1.61 18.24
C LYS A 96 -7.95 3.10 17.97
N LYS A 97 -7.74 3.91 19.02
CA LYS A 97 -7.81 5.36 18.90
C LYS A 97 -6.76 5.88 17.93
N GLU A 98 -5.53 5.42 18.08
CA GLU A 98 -4.40 5.86 17.28
C GLU A 98 -4.50 5.36 15.83
N ILE A 99 -5.05 4.17 15.62
CA ILE A 99 -5.37 3.64 14.29
C ILE A 99 -6.48 4.46 13.61
N GLU A 100 -7.59 4.74 14.29
CA GLU A 100 -8.69 5.55 13.74
C GLU A 100 -8.22 6.96 13.36
N GLU A 101 -7.35 7.56 14.19
CA GLU A 101 -6.70 8.84 13.87
C GLU A 101 -5.77 8.73 12.66
N HIS A 102 -4.98 7.65 12.57
CA HIS A 102 -4.05 7.41 11.45
C HIS A 102 -4.74 7.16 10.12
N LEU A 103 -5.87 6.44 10.13
CA LEU A 103 -6.61 6.10 8.90
C LEU A 103 -7.45 7.27 8.37
N ARG A 104 -7.65 8.32 9.16
CA ARG A 104 -8.43 9.48 8.74
C ARG A 104 -7.74 10.23 7.60
N GLY A 105 -8.40 10.31 6.45
CA GLY A 105 -7.86 10.98 5.26
C GLY A 105 -6.77 10.18 4.54
N ARG A 106 -6.62 8.89 4.87
CA ARG A 106 -5.80 7.96 4.11
C ARG A 106 -6.27 7.95 2.65
N HIS A 107 -5.28 7.95 1.76
CA HIS A 107 -5.45 7.84 0.32
C HIS A 107 -4.30 7.00 -0.23
N TRP A 108 -4.48 6.48 -1.43
CA TRP A 108 -3.44 5.73 -2.14
C TRP A 108 -2.85 6.58 -3.24
N HIS A 109 -1.57 6.36 -3.52
CA HIS A 109 -0.95 6.76 -4.77
C HIS A 109 -0.66 5.48 -5.55
N ILE A 110 -1.12 5.41 -6.78
CA ILE A 110 -0.77 4.34 -7.71
C ILE A 110 -0.02 4.99 -8.85
N ASP A 111 1.29 4.77 -8.84
CA ASP A 111 2.24 5.34 -9.79
C ASP A 111 2.61 4.30 -10.85
N TYR A 112 2.75 4.78 -12.09
CA TYR A 112 3.22 4.01 -13.23
C TYR A 112 4.38 4.75 -13.88
N TRP A 113 5.48 4.05 -14.14
CA TRP A 113 6.65 4.62 -14.80
C TRP A 113 6.72 4.18 -16.27
N ASP A 114 6.81 5.17 -17.17
CA ASP A 114 7.12 4.96 -18.59
C ASP A 114 8.41 5.70 -18.96
N GLU A 115 9.32 5.05 -19.69
CA GLU A 115 10.63 5.64 -20.04
C GLU A 115 10.52 6.91 -20.88
N GLU A 116 9.50 7.00 -21.75
CA GLU A 116 9.31 8.12 -22.68
C GLU A 116 8.50 9.25 -22.03
N HIS A 117 7.49 8.90 -21.23
CA HIS A 117 6.50 9.86 -20.70
C HIS A 117 6.66 10.14 -19.19
N GLY A 118 7.62 9.50 -18.52
CA GLY A 118 7.91 9.68 -17.10
C GLY A 118 6.87 9.03 -16.18
N SER A 119 6.75 9.57 -14.97
CA SER A 119 5.80 9.08 -13.96
C SER A 119 4.38 9.56 -14.24
N ILE A 120 3.44 8.63 -14.22
CA ILE A 120 2.00 8.86 -14.33
C ILE A 120 1.38 8.41 -13.01
N SER A 121 0.77 9.34 -12.28
CA SER A 121 0.25 9.09 -10.94
C SER A 121 -1.29 9.18 -10.93
N THR A 122 -1.90 8.30 -10.16
CA THR A 122 -3.33 8.34 -9.82
C THR A 122 -3.49 8.30 -8.31
N ILE A 123 -4.59 8.85 -7.80
CA ILE A 123 -4.85 8.93 -6.36
C ILE A 123 -6.17 8.25 -6.04
N GLY A 124 -6.15 7.29 -5.12
CA GLY A 124 -7.35 6.62 -4.63
C GLY A 124 -7.88 7.27 -3.35
N PHE A 125 -9.13 7.74 -3.37
CA PHE A 125 -9.81 8.24 -2.17
C PHE A 125 -11.00 7.35 -1.80
N ARG A 126 -11.14 7.06 -0.51
CA ARG A 126 -12.25 6.27 -0.01
C ARG A 126 -13.54 7.10 -0.03
N ASN A 127 -14.60 6.55 -0.63
CA ASN A 127 -15.91 7.18 -0.69
C ASN A 127 -16.85 6.70 0.45
N GLU A 128 -18.03 7.33 0.53
CA GLU A 128 -19.00 7.08 1.60
C GLU A 128 -19.55 5.64 1.62
N LEU A 129 -19.43 4.91 0.50
CA LEU A 129 -19.83 3.50 0.41
C LEU A 129 -18.74 2.54 0.91
N GLY A 130 -17.59 3.07 1.35
CA GLY A 130 -16.46 2.28 1.81
C GLY A 130 -15.62 1.69 0.68
N THR A 131 -15.87 2.09 -0.57
CA THR A 131 -15.10 1.75 -1.78
C THR A 131 -14.16 2.89 -2.15
N TRP A 132 -13.37 2.75 -3.22
CA TRP A 132 -12.32 3.70 -3.56
C TRP A 132 -12.52 4.29 -4.95
N ASP A 133 -12.64 5.61 -5.03
CA ASP A 133 -12.68 6.36 -6.28
C ASP A 133 -11.25 6.70 -6.69
N ILE A 134 -10.88 6.32 -7.92
CA ILE A 134 -9.56 6.54 -8.47
C ILE A 134 -9.56 7.81 -9.31
N TYR A 135 -8.80 8.79 -8.86
CA TYR A 135 -8.65 10.09 -9.47
C TYR A 135 -7.40 10.13 -10.34
N PHE A 136 -7.52 10.79 -11.47
CA PHE A 136 -6.42 11.17 -12.31
C PHE A 136 -6.46 12.68 -12.53
N SER A 137 -5.36 13.34 -12.22
CA SER A 137 -5.24 14.79 -12.33
C SER A 137 -3.96 15.19 -13.04
N GLY A 138 -4.04 16.26 -13.82
CA GLY A 138 -2.90 16.81 -14.53
C GLY A 138 -3.33 17.60 -15.77
N HIS A 139 -2.44 18.46 -16.24
CA HIS A 139 -2.66 19.18 -17.48
C HIS A 139 -2.58 18.21 -18.66
N MET A 140 -3.66 18.11 -19.43
CA MET A 140 -3.80 17.21 -20.57
C MET A 140 -3.91 17.99 -21.87
N SER A 141 -3.41 17.44 -22.97
CA SER A 141 -3.77 17.94 -24.30
C SER A 141 -5.27 17.76 -24.58
N ASP A 142 -5.83 18.53 -25.52
CA ASP A 142 -7.24 18.41 -25.92
C ASP A 142 -7.62 16.99 -26.35
N GLU A 143 -6.69 16.25 -26.97
CA GLU A 143 -6.91 14.87 -27.41
C GLU A 143 -6.98 13.91 -26.21
N GLU A 144 -6.04 14.03 -25.26
CA GLU A 144 -6.05 13.25 -24.02
C GLU A 144 -7.28 13.55 -23.17
N ALA A 145 -7.65 14.83 -23.04
CA ALA A 145 -8.84 15.24 -22.29
C ALA A 145 -10.12 14.63 -22.88
N ARG A 146 -10.26 14.58 -24.21
CA ARG A 146 -11.41 13.92 -24.87
C ARG A 146 -11.46 12.41 -24.62
N ILE A 147 -10.30 11.76 -24.54
CA ILE A 147 -10.23 10.33 -24.21
C ILE A 147 -10.60 10.11 -22.74
N LEU A 148 -10.10 10.95 -21.83
CA LEU A 148 -10.46 10.89 -20.42
C LEU A 148 -11.97 11.13 -20.21
N ASP A 149 -12.58 12.06 -20.96
CA ASP A 149 -14.04 12.27 -20.92
C ASP A 149 -14.86 11.07 -21.43
N GLN A 150 -14.26 10.17 -22.24
CA GLN A 150 -14.91 8.93 -22.68
C GLN A 150 -14.78 7.80 -21.67
N HIS A 151 -13.74 7.81 -20.85
CA HIS A 151 -13.38 6.72 -19.95
C HIS A 151 -13.60 7.02 -18.47
N GLY A 152 -13.78 8.29 -18.11
CA GLY A 152 -13.96 8.75 -16.75
C GLY A 152 -14.94 9.90 -16.66
N LYS A 153 -15.23 10.31 -15.42
CA LYS A 153 -16.11 11.43 -15.11
C LYS A 153 -15.27 12.61 -14.65
N ARG A 154 -15.33 13.72 -15.38
CA ARG A 154 -14.69 14.97 -14.96
C ARG A 154 -15.26 15.46 -13.62
N THR A 155 -14.40 15.99 -12.76
CA THR A 155 -14.82 16.59 -11.48
C THR A 155 -15.17 18.06 -11.68
N ASP A 156 -15.43 18.77 -10.58
CA ASP A 156 -15.62 20.24 -10.63
C ASP A 156 -14.31 20.96 -11.01
N SER A 157 -13.16 20.28 -10.90
CA SER A 157 -11.88 20.75 -11.42
C SER A 157 -11.73 20.33 -12.89
N PRO A 158 -11.40 21.26 -13.80
CA PRO A 158 -11.32 20.94 -15.22
C PRO A 158 -10.21 19.94 -15.55
N ASP A 159 -9.16 19.85 -14.74
CA ASP A 159 -7.99 19.00 -15.00
C ASP A 159 -7.99 17.72 -14.14
N GLU A 160 -9.16 17.27 -13.73
CA GLU A 160 -9.32 16.10 -12.88
C GLU A 160 -10.50 15.23 -13.30
N TRP A 161 -10.27 13.92 -13.28
CA TRP A 161 -11.25 12.90 -13.63
C TRP A 161 -11.27 11.81 -12.57
N ILE A 162 -12.46 11.32 -12.25
CA ILE A 162 -12.64 10.02 -11.61
C ILE A 162 -12.67 8.99 -12.73
N LEU A 163 -11.64 8.13 -12.80
CA LEU A 163 -11.52 7.11 -13.82
C LEU A 163 -12.50 5.95 -13.57
N PHE A 164 -12.50 5.42 -12.36
CA PHE A 164 -13.36 4.31 -11.94
C PHE A 164 -13.38 4.16 -10.41
N THR A 165 -14.35 3.39 -9.91
CA THR A 165 -14.44 2.99 -8.51
C THR A 165 -14.02 1.52 -8.37
N VAL A 166 -13.26 1.19 -7.32
CA VAL A 166 -12.78 -0.16 -7.01
C VAL A 166 -13.10 -0.58 -5.58
N GLN A 167 -13.15 -1.88 -5.34
CA GLN A 167 -13.40 -2.44 -4.01
C GLN A 167 -12.14 -2.41 -3.15
N SER A 168 -10.98 -2.75 -3.72
CA SER A 168 -9.73 -2.87 -2.98
C SER A 168 -8.54 -2.23 -3.70
N ARG A 169 -7.40 -2.10 -3.00
CA ARG A 169 -6.20 -1.49 -3.58
C ARG A 169 -5.64 -2.34 -4.71
N SER A 170 -5.59 -3.65 -4.51
CA SER A 170 -5.11 -4.60 -5.52
C SER A 170 -5.89 -4.49 -6.83
N GLU A 171 -7.23 -4.38 -6.75
CA GLU A 171 -8.08 -4.14 -7.93
C GLU A 171 -7.79 -2.77 -8.57
N GLY A 172 -7.54 -1.74 -7.74
CA GLY A 172 -7.13 -0.41 -8.17
C GLY A 172 -5.86 -0.43 -9.00
N GLU A 173 -4.80 -1.08 -8.51
CA GLU A 173 -3.50 -1.17 -9.17
C GLU A 173 -3.62 -1.85 -10.54
N GLU A 174 -4.30 -3.00 -10.62
CA GLU A 174 -4.52 -3.71 -11.89
C GLU A 174 -5.27 -2.84 -12.92
N LYS A 175 -6.36 -2.19 -12.51
CA LYS A 175 -7.17 -1.36 -13.41
C LYS A 175 -6.44 -0.09 -13.85
N VAL A 176 -5.68 0.54 -12.95
CA VAL A 176 -4.87 1.72 -13.28
C VAL A 176 -3.82 1.36 -14.31
N TYR A 177 -3.10 0.25 -14.10
CA TYR A 177 -2.03 -0.17 -15.00
C TYR A 177 -2.60 -0.50 -16.38
N TYR A 178 -3.71 -1.26 -16.42
CA TYR A 178 -4.42 -1.54 -17.66
C TYR A 178 -4.86 -0.25 -18.38
N PHE A 179 -5.46 0.70 -17.65
CA PHE A 179 -5.90 1.97 -18.22
C PHE A 179 -4.73 2.78 -18.80
N ILE A 180 -3.64 2.91 -18.05
CA ILE A 180 -2.48 3.68 -18.48
C ILE A 180 -1.87 3.08 -19.75
N GLU A 181 -1.62 1.76 -19.76
CA GLU A 181 -1.00 1.08 -20.89
C GLU A 181 -1.88 1.09 -22.15
N ASN A 182 -3.17 0.78 -22.00
CA ASN A 182 -4.04 0.48 -23.13
C ASN A 182 -4.86 1.69 -23.59
N VAL A 183 -5.04 2.70 -22.74
CA VAL A 183 -5.81 3.92 -23.06
C VAL A 183 -4.87 5.10 -23.18
N LEU A 184 -4.24 5.54 -22.09
CA LEU A 184 -3.51 6.81 -22.05
C LEU A 184 -2.22 6.78 -22.92
N LEU A 185 -1.33 5.82 -22.67
CA LEU A 185 -0.07 5.70 -23.42
C LEU A 185 -0.31 5.36 -24.88
N SER A 186 -1.38 4.62 -25.20
CA SER A 186 -1.76 4.34 -26.59
C SER A 186 -2.01 5.61 -27.41
N VAL A 187 -2.53 6.67 -26.77
CA VAL A 187 -2.80 7.96 -27.40
C VAL A 187 -1.50 8.76 -27.49
N ARG A 188 -0.76 8.88 -26.39
CA ARG A 188 0.51 9.62 -26.35
C ARG A 188 1.53 9.14 -27.38
N ARG A 189 1.70 7.81 -27.50
CA ARG A 189 2.60 7.20 -28.48
C ARG A 189 2.14 7.42 -29.93
N ARG A 190 0.83 7.51 -30.20
CA ARG A 190 0.30 7.86 -31.53
C ARG A 190 0.54 9.32 -31.90
N CYS A 191 0.56 10.22 -30.91
CA CYS A 191 0.82 11.63 -31.11
C CYS A 191 2.30 11.93 -31.38
N ASN A 192 3.23 11.21 -30.74
CA ASN A 192 4.68 11.35 -30.96
C ASN A 192 5.18 10.72 -32.27
N ALA A 193 4.40 9.84 -32.90
CA ALA A 193 4.75 9.19 -34.17
C ALA A 193 4.48 10.04 -35.43
N LYS A 194 4.08 11.31 -35.27
CA LYS A 194 3.84 12.28 -36.35
C LYS A 194 4.93 13.36 -36.36
#